data_AF-R7J4D6-F1
#
_entry.id   AF-R7J4D6-F1
#
_cell.length_a   1.000
_cell.length_b   1.000
_cell.length_c   1.000
_cell.angle_alpha   90.00
_cell.angle_beta   90.00
_cell.angle_gamma   90.00
#
_symmetry.space_group_name_H-M   'P 1'
#
loop_
_entity.id
_entity.type
_entity.pdbx_description
1 polymer ?
#
loop_
_entity_poly.entity_id
_entity_poly.type
_entity_poly.pdbx_seq_one_letter_code
_entity_poly.pdbx_strand_id
1 'polypeptide(L)'
;MNKLCSVVMAAVMLASASNAKAYDFALGQLFYNVLSETDGTVEVTQNESGTYSGDIIIPDVAAYNGKTYIVTRIGDSAFKQSDITSLRCGNNLTHLSAWSLSSCTKLKSLYISKSVTNIEADAAAGCSVLRNLVFEPGCKAVIGSRAFADCPKFVCLLLPTTVTYEAQAFSSSACAVEFVGDLKSLNNGVFANVFPAYVMLGTVKPPTIGKVKPFDSKAKYFSTLYVPRGSLAAYKADSYWGTFSEIYEKPLELAVNGSAERVISTNVNAALATRLTFDARQDDFKPSNLGVYTDDSDIVKIEYVSTDEDGSINYNITGLKDGIAKVSFLYYNTNGLTVTYICYVCVGQFAAVHDVTVDTAEPAAYGVYDLSGVKVADGMSKDAVNTLPRGFYILVSPQGSTKHIVR
;
A
#
# COMPACT_ATOMS: atom_id res chain seq x y z
N MET A 1 -24.20 -66.30 -40.80
CA MET A 1 -24.88 -65.09 -41.33
C MET A 1 -25.83 -64.59 -40.26
N ASN A 2 -25.36 -63.76 -39.33
CA ASN A 2 -25.32 -62.28 -39.36
C ASN A 2 -26.65 -61.62 -38.97
N LYS A 3 -26.53 -60.67 -38.00
CA LYS A 3 -27.46 -59.61 -37.55
C LYS A 3 -28.44 -60.03 -36.43
N LEU A 4 -28.66 -59.25 -35.35
CA LEU A 4 -28.33 -57.85 -35.07
C LEU A 4 -28.42 -57.57 -33.54
N CYS A 5 -27.62 -56.60 -33.10
CA CYS A 5 -27.65 -55.90 -31.81
C CYS A 5 -29.04 -55.58 -31.25
N SER A 6 -29.20 -55.61 -29.92
CA SER A 6 -29.30 -54.40 -29.08
C SER A 6 -29.90 -54.68 -27.69
N VAL A 7 -29.51 -53.82 -26.74
CA VAL A 7 -30.28 -53.38 -25.55
C VAL A 7 -30.07 -54.12 -24.21
N VAL A 8 -29.39 -53.39 -23.32
CA VAL A 8 -29.47 -53.35 -21.85
C VAL A 8 -28.79 -54.47 -21.05
N MET A 9 -27.56 -54.18 -20.59
CA MET A 9 -27.19 -54.47 -19.21
C MET A 9 -26.61 -53.19 -18.61
N ALA A 10 -27.47 -52.48 -17.87
CA ALA A 10 -27.15 -51.23 -17.21
C ALA A 10 -26.08 -51.46 -16.13
N ALA A 11 -24.86 -51.03 -16.40
CA ALA A 11 -23.90 -50.75 -15.35
C ALA A 11 -24.44 -49.54 -14.56
N VAL A 12 -24.84 -49.80 -13.32
CA VAL A 12 -25.14 -48.76 -12.33
C VAL A 12 -23.84 -47.99 -12.09
N MET A 13 -23.60 -46.95 -12.87
CA MET A 13 -22.74 -45.85 -12.43
C MET A 13 -23.52 -45.15 -11.32
N LEU A 14 -23.21 -45.52 -10.06
CA LEU A 14 -23.40 -44.61 -8.95
C LEU A 14 -22.49 -43.41 -9.22
N ALA A 15 -23.00 -42.44 -9.98
CA ALA A 15 -22.51 -41.08 -9.91
C ALA A 15 -22.78 -40.64 -8.47
N SER A 16 -21.78 -40.77 -7.60
CA SER A 16 -21.72 -39.89 -6.43
C SER A 16 -21.69 -38.49 -7.02
N ALA A 17 -22.85 -37.81 -6.99
CA ALA A 17 -22.90 -36.38 -7.21
C ALA A 17 -22.04 -35.76 -6.11
N SER A 18 -20.74 -35.61 -6.38
CA SER A 18 -19.89 -34.72 -5.61
C SER A 18 -20.51 -33.35 -5.80
N ASN A 19 -21.10 -32.81 -4.73
CA ASN A 19 -21.54 -31.42 -4.72
C ASN A 19 -20.39 -30.58 -5.30
N ALA A 20 -20.62 -30.00 -6.48
CA ALA A 20 -19.62 -29.15 -7.12
C ALA A 20 -19.33 -28.01 -6.13
N LYS A 21 -18.11 -27.97 -5.60
CA LYS A 21 -17.65 -26.90 -4.74
C LYS A 21 -17.47 -25.65 -5.61
N ALA A 22 -17.79 -24.48 -5.07
CA ALA A 22 -17.58 -23.20 -5.76
C ALA A 22 -16.09 -22.80 -5.86
N TYR A 23 -15.20 -23.68 -5.39
CA TYR A 23 -13.75 -23.51 -5.34
C TYR A 23 -13.06 -24.84 -5.69
N ASP A 24 -11.82 -24.78 -6.17
CA ASP A 24 -11.04 -25.97 -6.56
C ASP A 24 -10.35 -26.63 -5.37
N PHE A 25 -9.74 -25.83 -4.49
CA PHE A 25 -9.11 -26.33 -3.26
C PHE A 25 -9.05 -25.27 -2.15
N ALA A 26 -8.75 -25.71 -0.93
CA ALA A 26 -8.60 -24.84 0.24
C ALA A 26 -7.29 -25.14 0.96
N LEU A 27 -6.65 -24.09 1.50
CA LEU A 27 -5.44 -24.19 2.33
C LEU A 27 -5.56 -23.23 3.52
N GLY A 28 -5.49 -23.78 4.73
CA GLY A 28 -5.75 -23.01 5.94
C GLY A 28 -7.15 -22.40 5.91
N GLN A 29 -7.24 -21.08 6.08
CA GLN A 29 -8.51 -20.35 6.02
C GLN A 29 -8.92 -19.93 4.60
N LEU A 30 -8.04 -20.06 3.60
CA LEU A 30 -8.25 -19.53 2.24
C LEU A 30 -8.72 -20.60 1.26
N PHE A 31 -9.52 -20.17 0.29
CA PHE A 31 -10.11 -20.99 -0.76
C PHE A 31 -9.64 -20.45 -2.11
N TYR A 32 -9.40 -21.35 -3.08
CA TYR A 32 -8.73 -21.01 -4.33
C TYR A 32 -9.44 -21.60 -5.55
N ASN A 33 -9.38 -20.84 -6.65
CA ASN A 33 -9.66 -21.31 -8.00
C ASN A 33 -8.37 -21.34 -8.82
N VAL A 34 -8.16 -22.39 -9.60
CA VAL A 34 -7.09 -22.49 -10.58
C VAL A 34 -7.46 -21.64 -11.79
N LEU A 35 -6.63 -20.64 -12.06
CA LEU A 35 -6.78 -19.77 -13.23
C LEU A 35 -6.16 -20.41 -14.46
N SER A 36 -4.99 -21.04 -14.29
CA SER A 36 -4.26 -21.70 -15.37
C SER A 36 -3.45 -22.86 -14.81
N GLU A 37 -3.78 -24.07 -15.27
CA GLU A 37 -2.96 -25.25 -15.00
C GLU A 37 -1.59 -25.15 -15.70
N THR A 38 -1.53 -24.54 -16.88
CA THR A 38 -0.27 -24.42 -17.61
C THR A 38 0.68 -23.45 -16.94
N ASP A 39 0.18 -22.29 -16.52
CA ASP A 39 1.00 -21.23 -15.91
C ASP A 39 1.18 -21.44 -14.39
N GLY A 40 0.45 -22.39 -13.81
CA GLY A 40 0.46 -22.66 -12.38
C GLY A 40 -0.01 -21.46 -11.58
N THR A 41 -1.14 -20.84 -11.96
CA THR A 41 -1.67 -19.66 -11.27
C THR A 41 -3.04 -19.92 -10.67
N VAL A 42 -3.28 -19.28 -9.52
CA VAL A 42 -4.55 -19.34 -8.79
C VAL A 42 -5.01 -17.95 -8.36
N GLU A 43 -6.29 -17.85 -8.04
CA GLU A 43 -6.92 -16.74 -7.33
C GLU A 43 -7.46 -17.19 -5.99
N VAL A 44 -7.57 -16.25 -5.04
CA VAL A 44 -8.37 -16.46 -3.82
C VAL A 44 -9.84 -16.20 -4.13
N THR A 45 -10.73 -17.08 -3.69
CA THR A 45 -12.18 -17.03 -3.93
C THR A 45 -12.97 -17.04 -2.61
N GLN A 46 -14.29 -16.97 -2.69
CA GLN A 46 -15.18 -17.08 -1.53
C GLN A 46 -15.04 -18.43 -0.82
N ASN A 47 -15.18 -18.43 0.51
CA ASN A 47 -15.29 -19.67 1.27
C ASN A 47 -16.72 -20.24 1.23
N GLU A 48 -16.91 -21.42 1.83
CA GLU A 48 -18.23 -22.09 1.88
C GLU A 48 -19.33 -21.27 2.57
N SER A 49 -18.96 -20.41 3.53
CA SER A 49 -19.89 -19.51 4.21
C SER A 49 -20.16 -18.19 3.47
N GLY A 50 -19.44 -17.91 2.39
CA GLY A 50 -19.50 -16.65 1.65
C GLY A 50 -18.90 -15.45 2.40
N THR A 51 -18.19 -15.65 3.51
CA THR A 51 -17.63 -14.55 4.33
C THR A 51 -16.37 -14.95 5.08
N TYR A 52 -15.40 -14.05 5.12
CA TYR A 52 -14.16 -14.18 5.91
C TYR A 52 -14.20 -13.27 7.14
N SER A 53 -13.32 -13.51 8.11
CA SER A 53 -13.20 -12.63 9.28
C SER A 53 -11.77 -12.59 9.82
N GLY A 54 -11.45 -11.54 10.58
CA GLY A 54 -10.13 -11.36 11.19
C GLY A 54 -9.06 -10.90 10.20
N ASP A 55 -7.82 -11.21 10.51
CA ASP A 55 -6.68 -10.80 9.71
C ASP A 55 -6.39 -11.82 8.60
N ILE A 56 -6.34 -11.35 7.36
CA ILE A 56 -6.11 -12.18 6.19
C ILE A 56 -4.72 -11.95 5.63
N ILE A 57 -4.00 -13.04 5.39
CA ILE A 57 -2.71 -13.05 4.71
C ILE A 57 -2.87 -13.88 3.43
N ILE A 58 -2.80 -13.23 2.28
CA ILE A 58 -2.74 -13.88 0.97
C ILE A 58 -1.29 -14.27 0.70
N PRO A 59 -0.95 -15.56 0.64
CA PRO A 59 0.44 -16.00 0.43
C PRO A 59 0.88 -15.76 -1.02
N ASP A 60 2.20 -15.80 -1.27
CA ASP A 60 2.76 -15.73 -2.63
C ASP A 60 2.44 -16.99 -3.46
N VAL A 61 2.33 -18.13 -2.79
CA VAL A 61 2.10 -19.44 -3.40
C VAL A 61 1.15 -20.30 -2.58
N ALA A 62 0.50 -21.24 -3.26
CA ALA A 62 -0.40 -22.24 -2.70
C ALA A 62 0.00 -23.63 -3.23
N ALA A 63 0.37 -24.55 -2.35
CA ALA A 63 0.77 -25.91 -2.72
C ALA A 63 -0.43 -26.87 -2.64
N TYR A 64 -0.77 -27.52 -3.75
CA TYR A 64 -1.89 -28.44 -3.84
C TYR A 64 -1.56 -29.61 -4.78
N ASN A 65 -1.86 -30.84 -4.35
CA ASN A 65 -1.63 -32.08 -5.10
C ASN A 65 -0.21 -32.24 -5.69
N GLY A 66 0.82 -31.87 -4.91
CA GLY A 66 2.21 -31.97 -5.33
C GLY A 66 2.66 -30.89 -6.33
N LYS A 67 1.81 -29.91 -6.63
CA LYS A 67 2.10 -28.75 -7.47
C LYS A 67 2.06 -27.47 -6.65
N THR A 68 2.90 -26.52 -7.01
CA THR A 68 2.90 -25.17 -6.42
C THR A 68 2.26 -24.22 -7.41
N TYR A 69 1.24 -23.49 -6.96
CA TYR A 69 0.58 -22.45 -7.72
C TYR A 69 0.97 -21.07 -7.18
N ILE A 70 1.17 -20.11 -8.08
CA ILE A 70 1.39 -18.71 -7.75
C ILE A 70 0.04 -18.03 -7.53
N VAL A 71 -0.14 -17.36 -6.39
CA VAL A 71 -1.36 -16.61 -6.09
C VAL A 71 -1.27 -15.24 -6.73
N THR A 72 -2.07 -15.01 -7.76
CA THR A 72 -1.95 -13.81 -8.60
C THR A 72 -3.13 -12.86 -8.49
N ARG A 73 -4.28 -13.33 -7.97
CA ARG A 73 -5.50 -12.53 -7.88
C ARG A 73 -6.27 -12.76 -6.59
N ILE A 74 -6.99 -11.73 -6.18
CA ILE A 74 -8.18 -11.88 -5.32
C ILE A 74 -9.37 -11.82 -6.26
N GLY A 75 -10.07 -12.94 -6.39
CA GLY A 75 -11.15 -13.15 -7.35
C GLY A 75 -12.40 -12.33 -7.05
N ASP A 76 -13.34 -12.41 -7.97
CA ASP A 76 -14.59 -11.65 -7.92
C ASP A 76 -15.34 -11.90 -6.62
N SER A 77 -15.68 -10.83 -5.91
CA SER A 77 -16.39 -10.89 -4.63
C SER A 77 -15.76 -11.78 -3.55
N ALA A 78 -14.48 -12.18 -3.66
CA ALA A 78 -13.85 -13.16 -2.76
C ALA A 78 -14.01 -12.84 -1.27
N PHE A 79 -13.90 -11.56 -0.90
CA PHE A 79 -14.10 -11.02 0.44
C PHE A 79 -15.30 -10.08 0.54
N LYS A 80 -16.21 -10.07 -0.44
CA LYS A 80 -17.38 -9.18 -0.41
C LYS A 80 -18.16 -9.37 0.90
N GLN A 81 -18.49 -8.26 1.56
CA GLN A 81 -19.21 -8.20 2.84
C GLN A 81 -18.54 -9.02 3.97
N SER A 82 -17.23 -9.26 3.87
CA SER A 82 -16.49 -9.98 4.89
C SER A 82 -16.11 -9.08 6.08
N ASP A 83 -16.00 -9.71 7.24
CA ASP A 83 -15.64 -9.10 8.53
C ASP A 83 -14.12 -9.03 8.74
N ILE A 84 -13.36 -8.91 7.65
CA ILE A 84 -11.90 -8.85 7.70
C ILE A 84 -11.44 -7.52 8.32
N THR A 85 -10.44 -7.58 9.18
CA THR A 85 -9.89 -6.41 9.89
C THR A 85 -8.65 -5.84 9.20
N SER A 86 -7.86 -6.72 8.60
CA SER A 86 -6.70 -6.38 7.78
C SER A 86 -6.53 -7.37 6.63
N LEU A 87 -5.91 -6.91 5.55
CA LEU A 87 -5.53 -7.72 4.41
C LEU A 87 -4.06 -7.43 4.08
N ARG A 88 -3.24 -8.48 4.10
CA ARG A 88 -1.84 -8.46 3.68
C ARG A 88 -1.68 -9.38 2.48
N CYS A 89 -0.97 -8.91 1.46
CA CYS A 89 -0.82 -9.63 0.21
C CYS A 89 0.63 -9.99 -0.04
N GLY A 90 0.85 -11.15 -0.65
CA GLY A 90 2.14 -11.52 -1.24
C GLY A 90 2.56 -10.59 -2.37
N ASN A 91 3.82 -10.69 -2.75
CA ASN A 91 4.47 -9.93 -3.81
C ASN A 91 4.04 -10.33 -5.22
N ASN A 92 3.37 -11.48 -5.39
CA ASN A 92 2.89 -11.95 -6.70
C ASN A 92 1.46 -11.51 -7.03
N LEU A 93 0.77 -10.84 -6.11
CA LEU A 93 -0.59 -10.37 -6.35
C LEU A 93 -0.58 -9.26 -7.40
N THR A 94 -1.30 -9.48 -8.49
CA THR A 94 -1.39 -8.55 -9.62
C THR A 94 -2.77 -7.91 -9.76
N HIS A 95 -3.83 -8.59 -9.29
CA HIS A 95 -5.22 -8.12 -9.46
C HIS A 95 -6.02 -8.19 -8.16
N LEU A 96 -6.79 -7.12 -7.91
CA LEU A 96 -7.98 -7.14 -7.05
C LEU A 96 -9.20 -7.07 -7.98
N SER A 97 -9.88 -8.19 -8.18
CA SER A 97 -10.98 -8.27 -9.14
C SER A 97 -12.25 -7.57 -8.64
N ALA A 98 -13.27 -7.51 -9.50
CA ALA A 98 -14.46 -6.72 -9.24
C ALA A 98 -15.18 -7.15 -7.95
N TRP A 99 -15.57 -6.15 -7.15
CA TRP A 99 -16.18 -6.32 -5.83
C TRP A 99 -15.39 -7.16 -4.81
N SER A 100 -14.12 -7.50 -5.07
CA SER A 100 -13.32 -8.44 -4.26
C SER A 100 -13.32 -8.15 -2.75
N LEU A 101 -13.25 -6.89 -2.34
CA LEU A 101 -13.29 -6.38 -0.97
C LEU A 101 -14.52 -5.48 -0.71
N SER A 102 -15.53 -5.50 -1.59
CA SER A 102 -16.66 -4.58 -1.48
C SER A 102 -17.40 -4.79 -0.16
N SER A 103 -17.70 -3.69 0.53
CA SER A 103 -18.42 -3.68 1.81
C SER A 103 -17.71 -4.46 2.94
N CYS A 104 -16.37 -4.56 2.91
CA CYS A 104 -15.60 -5.01 4.07
C CYS A 104 -15.62 -3.95 5.19
N THR A 105 -16.71 -3.87 5.92
CA THR A 105 -16.99 -2.77 6.88
C THR A 105 -16.09 -2.74 8.12
N LYS A 106 -15.24 -3.76 8.31
CA LYS A 106 -14.24 -3.82 9.38
C LYS A 106 -12.80 -3.58 8.92
N LEU A 107 -12.57 -3.49 7.60
CA LEU A 107 -11.24 -3.31 7.04
C LEU A 107 -10.73 -1.89 7.32
N LYS A 108 -9.65 -1.78 8.10
CA LYS A 108 -9.12 -0.47 8.55
C LYS A 108 -8.07 0.12 7.62
N SER A 109 -7.28 -0.74 6.99
CA SER A 109 -6.14 -0.35 6.17
C SER A 109 -5.98 -1.31 4.98
N LEU A 110 -5.58 -0.76 3.85
CA LEU A 110 -5.23 -1.52 2.66
C LEU A 110 -3.89 -1.04 2.08
N TYR A 111 -2.99 -1.98 1.83
CA TYR A 111 -1.71 -1.73 1.18
C TYR A 111 -1.74 -2.30 -0.24
N ILE A 112 -1.41 -1.47 -1.21
CA ILE A 112 -1.32 -1.82 -2.63
C ILE A 112 0.16 -1.91 -2.99
N SER A 113 0.66 -3.12 -3.16
CA SER A 113 2.04 -3.37 -3.60
C SER A 113 2.25 -2.90 -5.05
N LYS A 114 3.51 -2.74 -5.44
CA LYS A 114 3.89 -2.37 -6.82
C LYS A 114 3.60 -3.47 -7.85
N SER A 115 3.41 -4.70 -7.38
CA SER A 115 3.04 -5.85 -8.22
C SER A 115 1.60 -5.77 -8.70
N VAL A 116 0.73 -5.06 -7.97
CA VAL A 116 -0.66 -4.87 -8.36
C VAL A 116 -0.71 -3.95 -9.57
N THR A 117 -1.21 -4.48 -10.69
CA THR A 117 -1.39 -3.74 -11.94
C THR A 117 -2.83 -3.29 -12.11
N ASN A 118 -3.79 -3.98 -11.49
CA ASN A 118 -5.22 -3.72 -11.69
C ASN A 118 -6.00 -3.86 -10.37
N ILE A 119 -6.79 -2.83 -10.07
CA ILE A 119 -7.84 -2.87 -9.05
C ILE A 119 -9.14 -2.60 -9.80
N GLU A 120 -10.02 -3.58 -9.91
CA GLU A 120 -11.17 -3.51 -10.80
C GLU A 120 -12.34 -2.72 -10.21
N ALA A 121 -13.44 -2.66 -10.97
CA ALA A 121 -14.62 -1.90 -10.60
C ALA A 121 -15.17 -2.33 -9.24
N ASP A 122 -15.48 -1.33 -8.40
CA ASP A 122 -16.03 -1.51 -7.05
C ASP A 122 -15.22 -2.43 -6.12
N ALA A 123 -13.95 -2.73 -6.45
CA ALA A 123 -13.14 -3.73 -5.75
C ALA A 123 -13.15 -3.55 -4.22
N ALA A 124 -13.01 -2.34 -3.70
CA ALA A 124 -13.07 -2.02 -2.27
C ALA A 124 -14.13 -0.96 -1.94
N ALA A 125 -15.20 -0.86 -2.74
CA ALA A 125 -16.28 0.09 -2.51
C ALA A 125 -17.04 -0.22 -1.20
N GLY A 126 -17.42 0.80 -0.43
CA GLY A 126 -18.23 0.65 0.78
C GLY A 126 -17.47 0.16 2.02
N CYS A 127 -16.13 0.18 2.02
CA CYS A 127 -15.34 -0.14 3.20
C CYS A 127 -15.45 1.00 4.23
N SER A 128 -16.53 0.97 5.04
CA SER A 128 -17.00 2.11 5.84
C SER A 128 -16.04 2.59 6.94
N VAL A 129 -15.05 1.78 7.32
CA VAL A 129 -14.02 2.13 8.31
C VAL A 129 -12.61 2.16 7.73
N LEU A 130 -12.45 2.01 6.42
CA LEU A 130 -11.16 2.09 5.75
C LEU A 130 -10.64 3.51 5.86
N ARG A 131 -9.57 3.67 6.63
CA ARG A 131 -8.94 4.97 6.93
C ARG A 131 -7.68 5.20 6.13
N ASN A 132 -6.97 4.10 5.84
CA ASN A 132 -5.63 4.12 5.30
C ASN A 132 -5.58 3.33 3.99
N LEU A 133 -5.26 4.01 2.90
CA LEU A 133 -4.90 3.41 1.62
C LEU A 133 -3.47 3.82 1.29
N VAL A 134 -2.58 2.84 1.17
CA VAL A 134 -1.16 3.06 0.91
C VAL A 134 -0.80 2.40 -0.42
N PHE A 135 -0.06 3.12 -1.25
CA PHE A 135 0.55 2.58 -2.47
C PHE A 135 2.05 2.43 -2.26
N GLU A 136 2.60 1.27 -2.61
CA GLU A 136 4.05 1.09 -2.65
C GLU A 136 4.69 2.08 -3.65
N PRO A 137 5.86 2.68 -3.33
CA PRO A 137 6.59 3.50 -4.28
C PRO A 137 6.79 2.79 -5.62
N GLY A 138 6.49 3.51 -6.71
CA GLY A 138 6.58 2.97 -8.06
C GLY A 138 5.39 2.12 -8.50
N CYS A 139 4.31 2.02 -7.70
CA CYS A 139 3.05 1.42 -8.12
C CYS A 139 2.50 2.09 -9.39
N LYS A 140 2.02 1.27 -10.33
CA LYS A 140 1.47 1.70 -11.63
C LYS A 140 0.07 1.13 -11.88
N ALA A 141 -0.65 0.82 -10.80
CA ALA A 141 -1.97 0.21 -10.90
C ALA A 141 -2.94 1.07 -11.72
N VAL A 142 -3.87 0.42 -12.39
CA VAL A 142 -5.11 1.03 -12.86
C VAL A 142 -6.17 0.82 -11.78
N ILE A 143 -6.70 1.93 -11.25
CA ILE A 143 -7.74 1.96 -10.24
C ILE A 143 -9.08 2.14 -10.96
N GLY A 144 -9.85 1.06 -10.97
CA GLY A 144 -11.09 0.91 -11.72
C GLY A 144 -12.22 1.79 -11.20
N SER A 145 -13.29 1.85 -12.00
CA SER A 145 -14.46 2.64 -11.69
C SER A 145 -15.00 2.34 -10.28
N ARG A 146 -15.18 3.38 -9.46
CA ARG A 146 -15.68 3.27 -8.08
C ARG A 146 -14.91 2.31 -7.16
N ALA A 147 -13.67 1.95 -7.49
CA ALA A 147 -12.90 0.96 -6.73
C ALA A 147 -12.82 1.25 -5.22
N PHE A 148 -12.82 2.53 -4.82
CA PHE A 148 -12.81 3.00 -3.44
C PHE A 148 -13.97 3.98 -3.18
N ALA A 149 -15.10 3.80 -3.84
CA ALA A 149 -16.30 4.60 -3.57
C ALA A 149 -16.85 4.34 -2.17
N ASP A 150 -17.57 5.32 -1.61
CA ASP A 150 -18.30 5.20 -0.33
C ASP A 150 -17.41 4.74 0.84
N CYS A 151 -16.18 5.27 0.90
CA CYS A 151 -15.23 5.06 2.00
C CYS A 151 -15.09 6.36 2.83
N PRO A 152 -16.04 6.65 3.74
CA PRO A 152 -16.17 7.95 4.40
C PRO A 152 -15.14 8.22 5.51
N LYS A 153 -14.23 7.28 5.78
CA LYS A 153 -13.25 7.37 6.86
C LYS A 153 -11.82 7.60 6.40
N PHE A 154 -11.58 7.74 5.09
CA PHE A 154 -10.26 8.14 4.64
C PHE A 154 -9.83 9.45 5.32
N VAL A 155 -8.63 9.46 5.88
CA VAL A 155 -8.08 10.67 6.50
C VAL A 155 -7.40 11.51 5.43
N CYS A 156 -6.51 10.87 4.67
CA CYS A 156 -5.82 11.46 3.54
C CYS A 156 -5.48 10.41 2.51
N LEU A 157 -5.66 10.78 1.25
CA LEU A 157 -5.28 9.98 0.11
C LEU A 157 -3.97 10.53 -0.46
N LEU A 158 -2.91 9.74 -0.29
CA LEU A 158 -1.61 9.96 -0.93
C LEU A 158 -1.63 9.22 -2.26
N LEU A 159 -1.81 9.95 -3.34
CA LEU A 159 -2.10 9.42 -4.66
C LEU A 159 -0.88 9.56 -5.57
N PRO A 160 -0.18 8.46 -5.91
CA PRO A 160 0.92 8.52 -6.85
C PRO A 160 0.42 8.99 -8.22
N THR A 161 1.20 9.85 -8.88
CA THR A 161 0.90 10.29 -10.25
C THR A 161 1.24 9.23 -11.30
N THR A 162 1.87 8.13 -10.88
CA THR A 162 2.17 6.94 -11.70
C THR A 162 0.98 5.98 -11.82
N VAL A 163 -0.02 6.13 -10.95
CA VAL A 163 -1.24 5.33 -10.92
C VAL A 163 -2.29 5.98 -11.83
N THR A 164 -3.06 5.16 -12.53
CA THR A 164 -4.17 5.62 -13.39
C THR A 164 -5.49 5.48 -12.64
N TYR A 165 -6.30 6.53 -12.60
CA TYR A 165 -7.59 6.54 -11.89
C TYR A 165 -8.76 6.64 -12.89
N GLU A 166 -9.65 5.65 -12.84
CA GLU A 166 -10.86 5.61 -13.64
C GLU A 166 -12.03 6.37 -12.96
N ALA A 167 -13.22 6.24 -13.55
CA ALA A 167 -14.36 7.05 -13.17
C ALA A 167 -14.76 6.84 -11.71
N GLN A 168 -14.93 7.95 -10.98
CA GLN A 168 -15.47 7.92 -9.62
C GLN A 168 -14.68 7.03 -8.65
N ALA A 169 -13.39 6.77 -8.90
CA ALA A 169 -12.59 5.84 -8.12
C ALA A 169 -12.67 6.08 -6.60
N PHE A 170 -12.84 7.33 -6.15
CA PHE A 170 -12.98 7.71 -4.74
C PHE A 170 -14.31 8.41 -4.43
N SER A 171 -15.37 8.24 -5.25
CA SER A 171 -16.61 9.00 -5.07
C SER A 171 -17.24 8.82 -3.70
N SER A 172 -17.86 9.88 -3.18
CA SER A 172 -18.51 9.89 -1.85
C SER A 172 -17.58 9.50 -0.67
N SER A 173 -16.27 9.56 -0.88
CA SER A 173 -15.28 9.43 0.20
C SER A 173 -15.01 10.79 0.83
N ALA A 174 -14.72 10.82 2.13
CA ALA A 174 -14.20 12.02 2.79
C ALA A 174 -12.70 11.84 2.97
N CYS A 175 -11.87 12.83 2.61
CA CYS A 175 -10.42 12.74 2.74
C CYS A 175 -9.75 14.11 2.52
N ALA A 176 -8.51 14.30 2.96
CA ALA A 176 -7.62 15.20 2.24
C ALA A 176 -7.04 14.49 1.00
N VAL A 177 -6.65 15.24 -0.04
CA VAL A 177 -6.08 14.67 -1.26
C VAL A 177 -4.72 15.27 -1.54
N GLU A 178 -3.72 14.42 -1.75
CA GLU A 178 -2.39 14.84 -2.15
C GLU A 178 -1.87 13.98 -3.30
N PHE A 179 -1.45 14.63 -4.39
CA PHE A 179 -0.86 13.94 -5.53
C PHE A 179 0.65 13.88 -5.45
N VAL A 180 1.21 12.70 -5.25
CA VAL A 180 2.66 12.44 -5.11
C VAL A 180 3.30 12.26 -6.48
N GLY A 181 4.07 13.27 -6.90
CA GLY A 181 4.75 13.35 -8.19
C GLY A 181 4.25 14.49 -9.08
N ASP A 182 4.55 14.39 -10.37
CA ASP A 182 4.22 15.38 -11.41
C ASP A 182 2.92 15.01 -12.13
N LEU A 183 1.80 15.52 -11.63
CA LEU A 183 0.47 15.25 -12.14
C LEU A 183 0.23 15.98 -13.48
N LYS A 184 0.19 15.25 -14.58
CA LYS A 184 -0.03 15.82 -15.92
C LYS A 184 -1.50 16.14 -16.21
N SER A 185 -2.39 15.24 -15.82
CA SER A 185 -3.82 15.38 -16.07
C SER A 185 -4.65 14.69 -15.00
N LEU A 186 -5.86 15.19 -14.77
CA LEU A 186 -6.82 14.57 -13.85
C LEU A 186 -8.23 14.60 -14.45
N ASN A 187 -8.87 13.43 -14.54
CA ASN A 187 -10.06 13.20 -15.34
C ASN A 187 -11.14 12.43 -14.57
N ASN A 188 -12.18 11.99 -15.29
CA ASN A 188 -13.11 10.92 -14.92
C ASN A 188 -13.99 11.14 -13.68
N GLY A 189 -14.02 12.35 -13.10
CA GLY A 189 -14.81 12.55 -11.88
C GLY A 189 -14.32 11.68 -10.72
N VAL A 190 -13.00 11.46 -10.64
CA VAL A 190 -12.34 10.60 -9.64
C VAL A 190 -12.82 10.91 -8.21
N PHE A 191 -13.15 12.17 -7.91
CA PHE A 191 -13.61 12.64 -6.60
C PHE A 191 -15.04 13.20 -6.65
N ALA A 192 -15.92 12.61 -7.47
CA ALA A 192 -17.32 12.99 -7.50
C ALA A 192 -17.96 12.89 -6.09
N ASN A 193 -18.68 13.93 -5.66
CA ASN A 193 -19.30 14.01 -4.33
C ASN A 193 -18.30 13.86 -3.16
N VAL A 194 -17.05 14.25 -3.36
CA VAL A 194 -16.02 14.31 -2.31
C VAL A 194 -15.80 15.78 -1.94
N PHE A 195 -15.73 16.06 -0.64
CA PHE A 195 -15.47 17.40 -0.10
C PHE A 195 -14.15 17.37 0.65
N PRO A 196 -13.01 17.43 -0.07
CA PRO A 196 -11.74 17.24 0.61
C PRO A 196 -11.41 18.42 1.51
N ALA A 197 -10.77 18.16 2.65
CA ALA A 197 -10.31 19.26 3.52
C ALA A 197 -9.32 20.17 2.78
N TYR A 198 -8.42 19.54 2.00
CA TYR A 198 -7.55 20.21 1.07
C TYR A 198 -7.22 19.32 -0.14
N VAL A 199 -6.81 19.97 -1.23
CA VAL A 199 -6.18 19.32 -2.38
C VAL A 199 -4.77 19.87 -2.52
N MET A 200 -3.76 19.00 -2.59
CA MET A 200 -2.36 19.39 -2.72
C MET A 200 -1.76 18.88 -4.03
N LEU A 201 -1.15 19.80 -4.78
CA LEU A 201 -0.51 19.52 -6.07
C LEU A 201 1.00 19.73 -6.01
N GLY A 202 1.75 18.83 -6.64
CA GLY A 202 3.20 18.93 -6.79
C GLY A 202 3.67 19.74 -8.00
N THR A 203 2.77 20.17 -8.89
CA THR A 203 3.13 20.70 -10.21
C THR A 203 3.05 22.22 -10.26
N VAL A 204 4.11 22.86 -10.77
CA VAL A 204 4.15 24.33 -10.95
C VAL A 204 3.19 24.83 -12.03
N LYS A 205 2.78 23.95 -12.95
CA LYS A 205 1.76 24.23 -13.94
C LYS A 205 0.47 23.51 -13.56
N PRO A 206 -0.70 24.16 -13.71
CA PRO A 206 -1.99 23.51 -13.50
C PRO A 206 -2.12 22.24 -14.36
N PRO A 207 -2.46 21.07 -13.77
CA PRO A 207 -2.72 19.85 -14.51
C PRO A 207 -3.89 20.02 -15.48
N THR A 208 -3.82 19.35 -16.64
CA THR A 208 -4.93 19.41 -17.62
C THR A 208 -6.15 18.65 -17.11
N ILE A 209 -7.33 19.24 -17.27
CA ILE A 209 -8.60 18.62 -16.88
C ILE A 209 -9.37 18.19 -18.13
N GLY A 210 -9.75 16.93 -18.17
CA GLY A 210 -10.56 16.34 -19.23
C GLY A 210 -12.03 16.73 -19.13
N LYS A 211 -12.87 16.12 -19.98
CA LYS A 211 -14.29 16.44 -20.10
C LYS A 211 -15.06 16.29 -18.78
N VAL A 212 -14.76 15.22 -18.04
CA VAL A 212 -15.38 14.94 -16.74
C VAL A 212 -14.48 15.50 -15.65
N LYS A 213 -14.97 16.57 -15.01
CA LYS A 213 -14.26 17.32 -13.97
C LYS A 213 -14.03 16.42 -12.73
N PRO A 214 -12.83 16.40 -12.15
CA PRO A 214 -12.52 15.52 -11.01
C PRO A 214 -13.23 15.94 -9.72
N PHE A 215 -13.36 17.24 -9.48
CA PHE A 215 -14.04 17.83 -8.32
C PHE A 215 -15.27 18.65 -8.74
N ASP A 216 -16.34 18.46 -7.99
CA ASP A 216 -17.62 19.17 -8.05
C ASP A 216 -17.47 20.66 -7.71
N SER A 217 -18.48 21.48 -8.00
CA SER A 217 -18.47 22.91 -7.62
C SER A 217 -18.40 23.11 -6.11
N LYS A 218 -19.18 22.33 -5.34
CA LYS A 218 -19.18 22.37 -3.87
C LYS A 218 -17.83 21.93 -3.29
N ALA A 219 -17.23 20.88 -3.84
CA ALA A 219 -15.89 20.42 -3.44
C ALA A 219 -14.90 21.58 -3.49
N LYS A 220 -14.80 22.25 -4.64
CA LYS A 220 -13.90 23.39 -4.84
C LYS A 220 -14.20 24.62 -3.97
N TYR A 221 -15.44 24.75 -3.50
CA TYR A 221 -15.85 25.86 -2.64
C TYR A 221 -15.46 25.63 -1.16
N PHE A 222 -15.50 24.38 -0.69
CA PHE A 222 -15.18 24.04 0.70
C PHE A 222 -13.75 23.54 0.91
N SER A 223 -13.00 23.28 -0.17
CA SER A 223 -11.64 22.77 -0.11
C SER A 223 -10.63 23.88 -0.34
N THR A 224 -9.53 23.85 0.41
CA THR A 224 -8.35 24.67 0.12
C THR A 224 -7.46 23.97 -0.92
N LEU A 225 -7.05 24.70 -1.97
CA LEU A 225 -6.07 24.21 -2.95
C LEU A 225 -4.66 24.71 -2.61
N TYR A 226 -3.73 23.78 -2.38
CA TYR A 226 -2.31 24.06 -2.19
C TYR A 226 -1.50 23.75 -3.44
N VAL A 227 -0.74 24.73 -3.92
CA VAL A 227 0.06 24.65 -5.16
C VAL A 227 1.51 25.01 -4.91
N PRO A 228 2.50 24.58 -5.71
CA PRO A 228 3.90 24.91 -5.45
C PRO A 228 4.18 26.42 -5.38
N ARG A 229 5.20 26.80 -4.63
CA ARG A 229 5.63 28.21 -4.53
C ARG A 229 5.96 28.79 -5.90
N GLY A 230 5.58 30.04 -6.14
CA GLY A 230 5.72 30.73 -7.42
C GLY A 230 4.69 30.33 -8.49
N SER A 231 3.78 29.39 -8.21
CA SER A 231 2.76 28.95 -9.17
C SER A 231 1.37 29.58 -8.98
N LEU A 232 1.15 30.36 -7.90
CA LEU A 232 -0.18 30.88 -7.58
C LEU A 232 -0.84 31.65 -8.73
N ALA A 233 -0.07 32.49 -9.42
CA ALA A 233 -0.57 33.27 -10.55
C ALA A 233 -1.05 32.37 -11.70
N ALA A 234 -0.31 31.29 -11.99
CA ALA A 234 -0.68 30.32 -13.03
C ALA A 234 -1.97 29.57 -12.65
N TYR A 235 -2.11 29.17 -11.39
CA TYR A 235 -3.32 28.48 -10.91
C TYR A 235 -4.54 29.40 -10.84
N LYS A 236 -4.39 30.66 -10.43
CA LYS A 236 -5.50 31.63 -10.44
C LYS A 236 -5.96 32.00 -11.86
N ALA A 237 -5.05 32.00 -12.83
CA ALA A 237 -5.37 32.26 -14.23
C ALA A 237 -6.02 31.07 -14.95
N ASP A 238 -5.92 29.86 -14.38
CA ASP A 238 -6.45 28.65 -14.99
C ASP A 238 -7.98 28.57 -14.89
N SER A 239 -8.63 28.23 -16.00
CA SER A 239 -10.11 28.20 -16.12
C SER A 239 -10.80 27.17 -15.22
N TYR A 240 -10.09 26.13 -14.77
CA TYR A 240 -10.62 25.13 -13.85
C TYR A 240 -10.06 25.33 -12.45
N TRP A 241 -8.73 25.30 -12.30
CA TRP A 241 -8.11 25.34 -10.97
C TRP A 241 -8.29 26.69 -10.28
N GLY A 242 -8.40 27.78 -11.05
CA GLY A 242 -8.72 29.12 -10.54
C GLY A 242 -10.14 29.25 -9.97
N THR A 243 -10.96 28.20 -10.08
CA THR A 243 -12.34 28.18 -9.53
C THR A 243 -12.43 27.62 -8.11
N PHE A 244 -11.32 27.21 -7.51
CA PHE A 244 -11.26 26.96 -6.07
C PHE A 244 -11.43 28.29 -5.31
N SER A 245 -12.24 28.28 -4.25
CA SER A 245 -12.50 29.48 -3.44
C SER A 245 -11.24 29.96 -2.72
N GLU A 246 -10.41 29.02 -2.28
CA GLU A 246 -9.16 29.25 -1.58
C GLU A 246 -8.01 28.56 -2.30
N ILE A 247 -7.03 29.36 -2.73
CA ILE A 247 -5.80 28.87 -3.37
C ILE A 247 -4.61 29.53 -2.68
N TYR A 248 -3.74 28.71 -2.11
CA TYR A 248 -2.52 29.15 -1.46
C TYR A 248 -1.31 28.45 -2.08
N GLU A 249 -0.20 29.15 -2.10
CA GLU A 249 1.07 28.47 -2.30
C GLU A 249 1.33 27.56 -1.10
N LYS A 250 1.95 26.42 -1.37
CA LYS A 250 2.35 25.46 -0.36
C LYS A 250 3.15 26.20 0.71
N PRO A 251 2.81 25.98 2.00
CA PRO A 251 3.75 26.31 3.04
C PRO A 251 5.01 25.44 2.84
N LEU A 252 6.15 25.93 3.31
CA LEU A 252 7.51 25.39 3.09
C LEU A 252 7.60 23.85 3.00
N GLU A 253 8.32 23.32 2.01
CA GLU A 253 8.52 21.88 1.83
C GLU A 253 9.50 21.32 2.88
N LEU A 254 9.05 20.30 3.63
CA LEU A 254 9.82 19.64 4.68
C LEU A 254 10.50 18.39 4.09
N ALA A 255 11.83 18.38 4.06
CA ALA A 255 12.62 17.24 3.61
C ALA A 255 12.94 16.30 4.79
N VAL A 256 12.46 15.06 4.75
CA VAL A 256 12.88 14.01 5.70
C VAL A 256 14.10 13.29 5.11
N ASN A 257 15.30 13.75 5.52
CA ASN A 257 16.64 13.23 5.25
C ASN A 257 16.96 12.62 3.86
N GLY A 258 17.66 13.41 3.04
CA GLY A 258 18.79 12.90 2.23
C GLY A 258 18.59 12.76 0.71
N SER A 259 17.40 12.98 0.18
CA SER A 259 17.21 13.28 -1.24
C SER A 259 16.02 14.23 -1.38
N ALA A 260 16.07 15.12 -2.36
CA ALA A 260 15.02 16.09 -2.65
C ALA A 260 13.76 15.42 -3.25
N GLU A 261 13.33 14.28 -2.71
CA GLU A 261 12.12 13.56 -3.09
C GLU A 261 11.23 13.34 -1.85
N ARG A 262 10.25 14.24 -1.71
CA ARG A 262 8.93 14.06 -1.10
C ARG A 262 8.70 12.76 -0.31
N VAL A 263 9.22 12.70 0.91
CA VAL A 263 8.90 11.60 1.84
C VAL A 263 7.55 11.89 2.50
N ILE A 264 6.51 11.15 2.11
CA ILE A 264 5.24 11.04 2.87
C ILE A 264 4.93 9.57 3.19
N SER A 265 5.92 8.70 3.03
CA SER A 265 5.94 7.35 3.57
C SER A 265 7.39 6.93 3.75
N THR A 266 7.93 7.01 4.95
CA THR A 266 9.07 6.17 5.34
C THR A 266 8.49 4.89 5.91
N ASN A 267 8.90 3.73 5.41
CA ASN A 267 8.63 2.46 6.08
C ASN A 267 9.49 2.44 7.34
N VAL A 268 8.90 2.78 8.48
CA VAL A 268 9.64 2.78 9.74
C VAL A 268 9.22 1.63 10.62
N ASN A 269 10.22 0.91 11.11
CA ASN A 269 10.03 -0.18 12.04
C ASN A 269 9.41 0.37 13.34
N ALA A 270 8.22 -0.12 13.70
CA ALA A 270 7.48 0.27 14.90
C ALA A 270 8.28 0.11 16.21
N ALA A 271 9.37 -0.65 16.20
CA ALA A 271 10.22 -0.90 17.37
C ALA A 271 11.31 0.16 17.64
N LEU A 272 11.53 1.13 16.75
CA LEU A 272 12.60 2.13 16.88
C LEU A 272 12.05 3.56 16.83
N ALA A 273 12.61 4.45 17.65
CA ALA A 273 12.36 5.89 17.55
C ALA A 273 12.72 6.35 16.12
N THR A 274 11.76 6.95 15.42
CA THR A 274 11.99 7.50 14.10
C THR A 274 12.47 8.94 14.25
N ARG A 275 13.67 9.25 13.78
CA ARG A 275 14.13 10.64 13.66
C ARG A 275 13.57 11.23 12.37
N LEU A 276 12.67 12.18 12.50
CA LEU A 276 12.24 13.05 11.41
C LEU A 276 13.06 14.34 11.46
N THR A 277 13.67 14.68 10.33
CA THR A 277 14.39 15.95 10.14
C THR A 277 13.52 16.85 9.25
N PHE A 278 13.50 18.14 9.54
CA PHE A 278 12.58 19.13 8.99
C PHE A 278 13.37 20.35 8.54
N ASP A 279 13.63 20.47 7.24
CA ASP A 279 14.32 21.64 6.68
C ASP A 279 13.42 22.89 6.71
N ALA A 280 13.56 23.72 7.75
CA ALA A 280 12.80 24.95 7.95
C ALA A 280 13.58 26.18 7.44
N ARG A 281 13.72 26.31 6.11
CA ARG A 281 14.33 27.48 5.45
C ARG A 281 13.51 28.77 5.58
N GLN A 282 13.45 29.36 6.78
CA GLN A 282 13.29 30.81 7.00
C GLN A 282 13.62 31.20 8.45
N ASP A 283 14.17 32.40 8.63
CA ASP A 283 14.59 33.01 9.92
C ASP A 283 13.47 33.18 10.97
N ASP A 284 12.20 32.94 10.59
CA ASP A 284 11.03 33.13 11.44
C ASP A 284 10.64 31.88 12.26
N PHE A 285 11.23 30.71 12.01
CA PHE A 285 10.91 29.48 12.75
C PHE A 285 11.80 29.32 13.99
N LYS A 286 11.30 29.78 15.14
CA LYS A 286 11.88 29.39 16.43
C LYS A 286 11.28 28.06 16.89
N PRO A 287 12.07 27.06 17.30
CA PRO A 287 11.56 25.78 17.83
C PRO A 287 10.55 25.95 18.98
N SER A 288 10.65 27.05 19.74
CA SER A 288 9.72 27.40 20.82
C SER A 288 8.27 27.68 20.37
N ASN A 289 8.05 27.90 19.07
CA ASN A 289 6.76 28.30 18.49
C ASN A 289 6.09 27.18 17.68
N LEU A 290 6.72 26.00 17.62
CA LEU A 290 6.24 24.84 16.89
C LEU A 290 5.64 23.82 17.87
N GLY A 291 4.32 23.71 17.89
CA GLY A 291 3.60 22.64 18.57
C GLY A 291 3.48 21.42 17.64
N VAL A 292 3.59 20.22 18.18
CA VAL A 292 3.35 18.99 17.40
C VAL A 292 2.32 18.14 18.13
N TYR A 293 1.32 17.68 17.40
CA TYR A 293 0.24 16.87 17.94
C TYR A 293 -0.19 15.84 16.90
N THR A 294 -0.95 14.86 17.34
CA THR A 294 -1.48 13.82 16.48
C THR A 294 -2.96 13.66 16.75
N ASP A 295 -3.72 13.46 15.68
CA ASP A 295 -5.14 13.13 15.80
C ASP A 295 -5.35 11.65 16.14
N ASP A 296 -4.26 10.86 16.11
CA ASP A 296 -4.27 9.45 16.45
C ASP A 296 -3.93 9.30 17.94
N SER A 297 -4.89 8.83 18.75
CA SER A 297 -4.68 8.59 20.18
C SER A 297 -3.58 7.56 20.48
N ASP A 298 -3.04 6.94 19.43
CA ASP A 298 -2.10 5.84 19.46
C ASP A 298 -0.63 6.27 19.25
N ILE A 299 -0.31 7.54 18.99
CA ILE A 299 1.09 8.03 19.08
C ILE A 299 1.35 8.50 20.51
N VAL A 300 2.34 7.87 21.15
CA VAL A 300 2.57 8.06 22.59
C VAL A 300 3.49 9.26 22.88
N LYS A 301 4.38 9.65 21.94
CA LYS A 301 5.30 10.78 22.17
C LYS A 301 5.93 11.36 20.90
N ILE A 302 6.02 12.69 20.86
CA ILE A 302 6.81 13.46 19.90
C ILE A 302 7.76 14.35 20.69
N GLU A 303 9.07 14.25 20.43
CA GLU A 303 10.10 14.97 21.17
C GLU A 303 11.01 15.74 20.22
N TYR A 304 11.22 17.03 20.48
CA TYR A 304 12.26 17.79 19.80
C TYR A 304 13.64 17.22 20.17
N VAL A 305 14.53 17.12 19.19
CA VAL A 305 15.89 16.58 19.32
C VAL A 305 16.92 17.69 19.17
N SER A 306 16.97 18.34 18.00
CA SER A 306 17.98 19.35 17.67
C SER A 306 17.50 20.26 16.55
N THR A 307 18.15 21.41 16.41
CA THR A 307 18.15 22.18 15.17
C THR A 307 19.57 22.13 14.62
N ASP A 308 19.71 21.69 13.38
CA ASP A 308 21.00 21.58 12.71
C ASP A 308 21.47 22.96 12.22
N GLU A 309 22.75 23.08 11.85
CA GLU A 309 23.35 24.38 11.46
C GLU A 309 22.68 25.01 10.22
N ASP A 310 22.01 24.20 9.40
CA ASP A 310 21.27 24.64 8.22
C ASP A 310 19.83 25.09 8.51
N GLY A 311 19.40 25.09 9.78
CA GLY A 311 18.05 25.43 10.22
C GLY A 311 17.08 24.24 10.25
N SER A 312 17.54 23.03 9.93
CA SER A 312 16.70 21.84 9.98
C SER A 312 16.34 21.45 11.42
N ILE A 313 15.05 21.34 11.74
CA ILE A 313 14.55 20.92 13.05
C ILE A 313 14.41 19.39 13.07
N ASN A 314 14.78 18.73 14.15
CA ASN A 314 14.72 17.29 14.28
C ASN A 314 13.76 16.89 15.40
N TYR A 315 12.87 15.94 15.14
CA TYR A 315 12.00 15.33 16.16
C TYR A 315 12.15 13.81 16.17
N ASN A 316 12.05 13.22 17.36
CA ASN A 316 11.83 11.80 17.55
C ASN A 316 10.33 11.54 17.69
N ILE A 317 9.83 10.59 16.92
CA ILE A 317 8.48 10.06 17.10
C ILE A 317 8.58 8.63 17.62
N THR A 318 7.86 8.34 18.70
CA THR A 318 7.86 7.04 19.36
C THR A 318 6.44 6.54 19.62
N GLY A 319 6.29 5.21 19.67
CA GLY A 319 5.01 4.56 19.96
C GLY A 319 4.05 4.51 18.78
N LEU A 320 4.54 4.60 17.54
CA LEU A 320 3.70 4.46 16.35
C LEU A 320 3.20 3.01 16.21
N LYS A 321 1.89 2.82 16.01
CA LYS A 321 1.30 1.50 15.69
C LYS A 321 1.27 1.26 14.17
N ASP A 322 1.14 -0.01 13.76
CA ASP A 322 0.93 -0.40 12.36
C ASP A 322 -0.27 0.38 11.75
N GLY A 323 -0.04 1.12 10.67
CA GLY A 323 -0.98 2.01 9.99
C GLY A 323 -0.33 3.31 9.50
N ILE A 324 -1.15 4.25 9.04
CA ILE A 324 -0.69 5.62 8.79
C ILE A 324 -1.03 6.45 10.04
N ALA A 325 -0.01 7.03 10.65
CA ALA A 325 -0.17 7.98 11.73
C ALA A 325 -0.15 9.41 11.17
N LYS A 326 -1.20 10.18 11.45
CA LYS A 326 -1.23 11.61 11.10
C LYS A 326 -0.51 12.41 12.18
N VAL A 327 0.55 13.10 11.79
CA VAL A 327 1.32 13.99 12.65
C VAL A 327 1.10 15.42 12.16
N SER A 328 0.45 16.22 12.98
CA SER A 328 0.13 17.62 12.69
C SER A 328 1.11 18.53 13.44
N PHE A 329 1.71 19.50 12.75
CA PHE A 329 2.58 20.50 13.34
C PHE A 329 1.88 21.86 13.27
N LEU A 330 1.72 22.53 14.40
CA LEU A 330 1.13 23.85 14.53
C LEU A 330 2.24 24.86 14.72
N TYR A 331 2.29 25.86 13.86
CA TYR A 331 3.13 27.02 14.07
C TYR A 331 2.30 28.19 14.63
N TYR A 332 2.73 28.72 15.77
CA TYR A 332 2.13 29.87 16.43
C TYR A 332 3.04 31.09 16.33
N ASN A 333 2.57 32.18 15.73
CA ASN A 333 3.25 33.47 15.82
C ASN A 333 2.68 34.32 16.97
N THR A 334 3.20 35.53 17.17
CA THR A 334 2.76 36.45 18.23
C THR A 334 1.28 36.87 18.14
N ASN A 335 0.61 36.61 17.02
CA ASN A 335 -0.79 36.91 16.76
C ASN A 335 -1.69 35.66 16.82
N GLY A 336 -1.16 34.47 17.13
CA GLY A 336 -1.92 33.23 17.27
C GLY A 336 -1.48 32.10 16.32
N LEU A 337 -2.34 31.09 16.16
CA LEU A 337 -2.08 29.96 15.24
C LEU A 337 -1.98 30.47 13.81
N THR A 338 -0.84 30.23 13.16
CA THR A 338 -0.50 30.83 11.87
C THR A 338 -0.50 29.80 10.74
N VAL A 339 -0.03 28.57 10.99
CA VAL A 339 0.04 27.51 9.97
C VAL A 339 -0.13 26.13 10.62
N THR A 340 -0.88 25.25 9.96
CA THR A 340 -0.93 23.82 10.28
C THR A 340 -0.25 23.03 9.16
N TYR A 341 0.79 22.28 9.52
CA TYR A 341 1.43 21.30 8.64
C TYR A 341 0.95 19.91 9.01
N ILE A 342 0.81 19.02 8.03
CA ILE A 342 0.41 17.65 8.27
C ILE A 342 1.41 16.75 7.57
N CYS A 343 2.09 15.92 8.36
CA CYS A 343 2.89 14.80 7.88
C CYS A 343 2.10 13.51 8.12
N TYR A 344 2.13 12.60 7.16
CA TYR A 344 1.65 11.23 7.36
C TYR A 344 2.86 10.33 7.51
N VAL A 345 2.96 9.66 8.66
CA VAL A 345 4.01 8.68 8.92
C VAL A 345 3.38 7.31 8.74
N CYS A 346 3.75 6.61 7.67
CA CYS A 346 3.32 5.23 7.48
C CYS A 346 4.18 4.31 8.35
N VAL A 347 3.62 3.78 9.42
CA VAL A 347 4.28 2.78 10.24
C VAL A 347 3.74 1.44 9.85
N GLY A 348 4.62 0.59 9.37
CA GLY A 348 4.28 -0.80 9.18
C GLY A 348 5.52 -1.59 9.48
N GLN A 349 5.38 -2.64 10.28
CA GLN A 349 6.13 -3.84 9.95
C GLN A 349 5.60 -4.38 8.62
N PHE A 350 6.02 -3.77 7.52
CA PHE A 350 6.23 -4.55 6.32
C PHE A 350 7.44 -5.40 6.64
N ALA A 351 7.17 -6.57 7.23
CA ALA A 351 8.05 -7.67 6.92
C ALA A 351 8.11 -7.67 5.39
N ALA A 352 9.29 -7.39 4.82
CA ALA A 352 9.70 -8.23 3.70
C ALA A 352 9.30 -9.61 4.16
N VAL A 353 8.29 -10.23 3.52
CA VAL A 353 7.74 -11.53 3.93
C VAL A 353 8.96 -12.38 4.24
N HIS A 354 9.31 -12.48 5.53
CA HIS A 354 10.54 -13.12 5.88
C HIS A 354 10.21 -14.58 5.69
N ASP A 355 11.10 -15.21 4.94
CA ASP A 355 11.17 -16.63 4.69
C ASP A 355 10.50 -17.43 5.79
N VAL A 356 9.72 -18.42 5.33
CA VAL A 356 9.33 -19.61 6.08
C VAL A 356 10.35 -19.88 7.19
N THR A 357 9.92 -19.65 8.44
CA THR A 357 10.56 -20.00 9.73
C THR A 357 11.98 -20.56 9.65
N VAL A 358 12.96 -19.81 10.17
CA VAL A 358 14.30 -20.33 10.46
C VAL A 358 14.22 -21.25 11.69
N ASP A 359 14.75 -22.46 11.54
CA ASP A 359 14.91 -23.44 12.61
C ASP A 359 15.89 -22.92 13.68
N THR A 360 15.62 -23.21 14.94
CA THR A 360 16.25 -22.53 16.11
C THR A 360 17.71 -22.92 16.41
N ALA A 361 18.36 -23.68 15.52
CA ALA A 361 19.73 -24.14 15.71
C ALA A 361 20.67 -23.56 14.65
N GLU A 362 21.75 -22.88 15.08
CA GLU A 362 22.84 -22.48 14.18
C GLU A 362 23.60 -23.74 13.68
N PRO A 363 23.66 -23.98 12.35
CA PRO A 363 24.38 -25.12 11.82
C PRO A 363 25.90 -24.95 11.97
N ALA A 364 26.58 -26.01 12.38
CA ALA A 364 28.04 -25.99 12.58
C ALA A 364 28.85 -25.95 11.25
N ALA A 365 28.20 -26.16 10.11
CA ALA A 365 28.85 -26.34 8.81
C ALA A 365 28.01 -25.75 7.68
N TYR A 366 28.64 -25.05 6.73
CA TYR A 366 27.97 -24.36 5.61
C TYR A 366 28.63 -24.66 4.25
N GLY A 367 27.83 -24.66 3.20
CA GLY A 367 28.30 -24.46 1.83
C GLY A 367 28.58 -22.99 1.58
N VAL A 368 29.73 -22.65 1.00
CA VAL A 368 30.13 -21.27 0.71
C VAL A 368 30.05 -21.03 -0.78
N TYR A 369 29.41 -19.93 -1.17
CA TYR A 369 29.20 -19.54 -2.56
C TYR A 369 29.73 -18.12 -2.78
N ASP A 370 30.27 -17.83 -3.95
CA ASP A 370 30.51 -16.44 -4.35
C ASP A 370 29.21 -15.76 -4.81
N LEU A 371 29.23 -14.44 -5.01
CA LEU A 371 28.06 -13.68 -5.46
C LEU A 371 27.55 -14.05 -6.86
N SER A 372 28.34 -14.80 -7.65
CA SER A 372 27.87 -15.33 -8.94
C SER A 372 27.08 -16.63 -8.78
N GLY A 373 26.93 -17.12 -7.54
CA GLY A 373 26.22 -18.35 -7.21
C GLY A 373 27.06 -19.61 -7.40
N VAL A 374 28.38 -19.48 -7.61
CA VAL A 374 29.29 -20.61 -7.75
C VAL A 374 29.72 -21.09 -6.37
N LYS A 375 29.59 -22.39 -6.11
CA LYS A 375 30.04 -22.99 -4.84
C LYS A 375 31.57 -22.99 -4.78
N VAL A 376 32.12 -22.30 -3.81
CA VAL A 376 33.57 -22.16 -3.60
C VAL A 376 34.10 -23.11 -2.52
N ALA A 377 33.30 -23.51 -1.53
CA ALA A 377 33.69 -24.47 -0.49
C ALA A 377 32.48 -25.17 0.16
N ASP A 378 32.72 -26.25 0.92
CA ASP A 378 31.68 -26.99 1.65
C ASP A 378 32.11 -27.37 3.06
N GLY A 379 31.14 -27.48 3.97
CA GLY A 379 31.37 -27.87 5.36
C GLY A 379 32.14 -26.85 6.20
N MET A 380 32.21 -25.59 5.79
CA MET A 380 33.00 -24.57 6.49
C MET A 380 32.21 -23.91 7.63
N SER A 381 32.90 -23.59 8.73
CA SER A 381 32.35 -22.73 9.78
C SER A 381 32.43 -21.26 9.35
N LYS A 382 31.61 -20.40 9.96
CA LYS A 382 31.59 -18.95 9.67
C LYS A 382 32.95 -18.27 9.90
N ASP A 383 33.71 -18.69 10.92
CA ASP A 383 35.04 -18.13 11.20
C ASP A 383 36.09 -18.55 10.17
N ALA A 384 35.97 -19.75 9.62
CA ALA A 384 36.87 -20.25 8.57
C ALA A 384 36.68 -19.51 7.23
N VAL A 385 35.56 -18.80 7.04
CA VAL A 385 35.31 -17.97 5.84
C VAL A 385 36.31 -16.82 5.74
N ASN A 386 36.82 -16.32 6.87
CA ASN A 386 37.82 -15.25 6.88
C ASN A 386 39.17 -15.67 6.29
N THR A 387 39.38 -16.96 6.01
CA THR A 387 40.58 -17.47 5.32
C THR A 387 40.40 -17.55 3.81
N LEU A 388 39.20 -17.28 3.28
CA LEU A 388 38.97 -17.21 1.84
C LEU A 388 39.61 -15.93 1.27
N PRO A 389 39.97 -15.93 -0.03
CA PRO A 389 40.42 -14.72 -0.72
C PRO A 389 39.45 -13.55 -0.53
N ARG A 390 39.92 -12.30 -0.60
CA ARG A 390 39.03 -11.14 -0.44
C ARG A 390 37.90 -11.15 -1.47
N GLY A 391 36.65 -11.17 -1.00
CA GLY A 391 35.47 -11.26 -1.83
C GLY A 391 34.20 -11.35 -0.98
N PHE A 392 33.03 -11.18 -1.60
CA PHE A 392 31.75 -11.34 -0.93
C PHE A 392 31.26 -12.76 -1.10
N TYR A 393 30.92 -13.41 0.01
CA TYR A 393 30.49 -14.80 0.04
C TYR A 393 29.13 -14.96 0.68
N ILE A 394 28.38 -15.95 0.20
CA ILE A 394 27.09 -16.40 0.72
C ILE A 394 27.30 -17.77 1.38
N LEU A 395 27.05 -17.86 2.68
CA LEU A 395 27.05 -19.13 3.42
C LEU A 395 25.65 -19.73 3.37
N VAL A 396 25.52 -21.00 3.02
CA VAL A 396 24.25 -21.73 2.91
C VAL A 396 24.32 -22.95 3.81
N SER A 397 23.38 -23.11 4.73
CA SER A 397 23.34 -24.30 5.59
C SER A 397 23.16 -25.60 4.77
N PRO A 398 23.49 -26.79 5.30
CA PRO A 398 23.37 -28.06 4.56
C PRO A 398 21.92 -28.38 4.19
N GLN A 399 20.96 -27.79 4.93
CA GLN A 399 19.52 -27.89 4.71
C GLN A 399 18.97 -26.74 3.84
N GLY A 400 19.82 -25.80 3.41
CA GLY A 400 19.46 -24.68 2.50
C GLY A 400 18.68 -23.54 3.15
N SER A 401 18.40 -23.64 4.45
CA SER A 401 17.46 -22.80 5.20
C SER A 401 18.05 -21.47 5.70
N THR A 402 19.37 -21.34 5.80
CA THR A 402 20.00 -20.14 6.37
C THR A 402 21.06 -19.60 5.43
N LYS A 403 20.97 -18.30 5.09
CA LYS A 403 21.92 -17.60 4.22
C LYS A 403 22.56 -16.39 4.91
N HIS A 404 23.89 -16.32 4.94
CA HIS A 404 24.63 -15.18 5.50
C HIS A 404 25.61 -14.59 4.49
N ILE A 405 25.70 -13.27 4.44
CA ILE A 405 26.67 -12.55 3.61
C ILE A 405 27.87 -12.16 4.48
N VAL A 406 29.07 -12.55 4.07
CA VAL A 406 30.34 -12.19 4.71
C VAL A 406 31.23 -11.47 3.68
N ARG A 407 31.94 -10.44 4.13
CA ARG A 407 32.80 -9.57 3.32
C ARG A 407 34.27 -9.87 3.50
#